data_AF-A0A8B9GNL8-F1
#
_entry.id   AF-A0A8B9GNL8-F1
#
_cell.length_a   1.000
_cell.length_b   1.000
_cell.length_c   1.000
_cell.angle_alpha   90.00
_cell.angle_beta   90.00
_cell.angle_gamma   90.00
#
_symmetry.space_group_name_H-M   'P 1'
#
loop_
_entity.id
_entity.type
_entity.pdbx_description
1 polymer ?
#
loop_
_entity_poly.entity_id
_entity_poly.type
_entity_poly.pdbx_seq_one_letter_code
_entity_poly.pdbx_strand_id
1 'polypeptide(L)'
;MKNVILEVNETMLSENMVQSLLKLLPEQEQLSVLSEMKDEYDDLAESEQFGVVISSVKKLKQRLSAILFRLQFEEQVNNIKPDVVAITAACEELVQSQNFSKLLEIILLVGNYMNAGSRNAKAFGFSISYLCKVSPCLAHTETKQKRKRFTKCCNTCVY
;
A
#
# COMPACT_ATOMS: atom_id res chain seq x y z
N MET A 1 -34.96 -7.17 6.33
CA MET A 1 -33.57 -7.61 6.07
C MET A 1 -33.35 -8.17 4.66
N LYS A 2 -34.14 -9.17 4.20
CA LYS A 2 -34.00 -9.76 2.85
C LYS A 2 -34.03 -8.74 1.70
N ASN A 3 -35.02 -7.85 1.68
CA ASN A 3 -35.15 -6.85 0.60
C ASN A 3 -33.97 -5.86 0.59
N VAL A 4 -33.48 -5.48 1.76
CA VAL A 4 -32.30 -4.61 1.90
C VAL A 4 -31.05 -5.22 1.25
N ILE A 5 -30.84 -6.54 1.40
CA ILE A 5 -29.73 -7.27 0.76
C ILE A 5 -29.95 -7.46 -0.74
N LEU A 6 -31.21 -7.63 -1.19
CA LEU A 6 -31.54 -7.75 -2.61
C LEU A 6 -31.39 -6.42 -3.36
N GLU A 7 -31.77 -5.32 -2.72
CA GLU A 7 -31.74 -3.97 -3.28
C GLU A 7 -30.39 -3.27 -3.08
N VAL A 8 -29.46 -3.88 -2.30
CA VAL A 8 -28.16 -3.29 -1.97
C VAL A 8 -28.35 -1.86 -1.42
N ASN A 9 -29.24 -1.72 -0.45
CA ASN A 9 -29.54 -0.39 0.09
C ASN A 9 -28.41 0.09 1.00
N GLU A 10 -27.53 0.93 0.45
CA GLU A 10 -26.32 1.47 1.10
C GLU A 10 -26.64 2.35 2.32
N THR A 11 -27.87 2.88 2.46
CA THR A 11 -28.26 3.71 3.63
C THR A 11 -28.65 2.89 4.85
N MET A 12 -29.04 1.63 4.64
CA MET A 12 -29.50 0.71 5.68
C MET A 12 -28.45 -0.37 6.03
N LEU A 13 -27.45 -0.57 5.17
CA LEU A 13 -26.37 -1.55 5.34
C LEU A 13 -25.10 -0.85 5.79
N SER A 14 -24.72 -1.03 7.05
CA SER A 14 -23.39 -0.62 7.54
C SER A 14 -22.36 -1.74 7.32
N GLU A 15 -21.10 -1.36 7.19
CA GLU A 15 -19.98 -2.31 7.05
C GLU A 15 -19.97 -3.33 8.20
N ASN A 16 -20.05 -2.86 9.45
CA ASN A 16 -20.09 -3.70 10.64
C ASN A 16 -21.25 -4.70 10.60
N MET A 17 -22.43 -4.27 10.15
CA MET A 17 -23.59 -5.15 10.04
C MET A 17 -23.35 -6.26 9.01
N VAL A 18 -22.80 -5.93 7.84
CA VAL A 18 -22.51 -6.92 6.79
C VAL A 18 -21.41 -7.89 7.24
N GLN A 19 -20.38 -7.40 7.94
CA GLN A 19 -19.33 -8.25 8.53
C GLN A 19 -19.88 -9.19 9.60
N SER A 20 -20.72 -8.70 10.52
CA SER A 20 -21.40 -9.53 11.51
C SER A 20 -22.28 -10.58 10.84
N LEU A 21 -23.04 -10.21 9.82
CA LEU A 21 -23.87 -11.14 9.06
C LEU A 21 -23.05 -12.22 8.36
N LEU A 22 -21.90 -11.87 7.77
CA LEU A 22 -20.99 -12.84 7.15
C LEU A 22 -20.37 -13.80 8.18
N LYS A 23 -20.08 -13.31 9.39
CA LYS A 23 -19.47 -14.10 10.46
C LYS A 23 -20.46 -15.03 11.16
N LEU A 24 -21.69 -14.58 11.34
CA LEU A 24 -22.76 -15.31 12.01
C LEU A 24 -23.58 -16.18 11.04
N LEU A 25 -23.32 -16.10 9.74
CA LEU A 25 -24.03 -16.88 8.74
C LEU A 25 -23.80 -18.39 8.99
N PRO A 26 -24.86 -19.20 9.09
CA PRO A 26 -24.73 -20.64 9.07
C PRO A 26 -24.06 -21.13 7.77
N GLU A 27 -23.53 -22.35 7.80
CA GLU A 27 -22.96 -22.95 6.60
C GLU A 27 -24.03 -23.21 5.54
N GLN A 28 -23.60 -23.33 4.28
CA GLN A 28 -24.51 -23.48 3.15
C GLN A 28 -25.41 -24.72 3.28
N GLU A 29 -24.89 -25.80 3.86
CA GLU A 29 -25.63 -27.04 4.16
C GLU A 29 -26.72 -26.82 5.21
N GLN A 30 -26.42 -26.07 6.27
CA GLN A 30 -27.40 -25.72 7.31
C GLN A 30 -28.50 -24.82 6.75
N LEU A 31 -28.14 -23.88 5.88
CA LEU A 31 -29.10 -23.02 5.19
C LEU A 31 -30.01 -23.81 4.24
N SER A 32 -29.53 -24.89 3.60
CA SER A 32 -30.41 -25.76 2.81
C SER A 32 -31.42 -26.50 3.68
N VAL A 33 -31.00 -27.05 4.81
CA VAL A 33 -31.92 -27.73 5.75
C VAL A 33 -32.99 -26.76 6.26
N LEU A 34 -32.59 -25.57 6.70
CA LEU A 34 -33.53 -24.52 7.13
C LEU A 34 -34.47 -24.07 6.00
N SER A 35 -34.04 -24.17 4.74
CA SER A 35 -34.89 -23.80 3.60
C SER A 35 -36.03 -24.79 3.31
N GLU A 36 -35.91 -26.01 3.82
CA GLU A 36 -36.92 -27.08 3.71
C GLU A 36 -37.96 -27.00 4.82
N MET A 37 -37.62 -26.44 5.98
CA MET A 37 -38.50 -26.26 7.15
C MET A 37 -39.48 -25.07 7.02
N LYS A 38 -39.81 -24.65 5.79
CA LYS A 38 -40.69 -23.49 5.55
C LYS A 38 -42.12 -23.70 6.00
N ASP A 39 -42.58 -24.94 6.00
CA ASP A 39 -43.96 -25.29 6.33
C ASP A 39 -44.22 -25.23 7.86
N GLU A 40 -43.16 -25.25 8.67
CA GLU A 40 -43.20 -25.17 10.13
C GLU A 40 -42.71 -23.81 10.66
N TYR A 41 -42.70 -22.76 9.82
CA TYR A 41 -42.07 -21.47 10.12
C TYR A 41 -42.52 -20.83 11.44
N ASP A 42 -43.81 -20.90 11.76
CA ASP A 42 -44.38 -20.28 12.97
C ASP A 42 -43.98 -21.03 14.25
N ASP A 43 -43.57 -22.29 14.14
CA ASP A 43 -43.12 -23.14 15.25
C ASP A 43 -41.59 -23.08 15.48
N LEU A 44 -40.84 -22.47 14.54
CA LEU A 44 -39.39 -22.29 14.62
C LEU A 44 -38.97 -21.18 15.58
N ALA A 45 -37.78 -21.30 16.17
CA ALA A 45 -37.19 -20.22 16.95
C ALA A 45 -36.83 -19.00 16.06
N GLU A 46 -36.77 -17.80 16.63
CA GLU A 46 -36.49 -16.56 15.89
C GLU A 46 -35.17 -16.64 15.07
N SER A 47 -34.15 -17.32 15.59
CA SER A 47 -32.88 -17.55 14.89
C SER A 47 -33.03 -18.45 13.66
N GLU A 48 -33.90 -19.45 13.72
CA GLU A 48 -34.16 -20.39 12.63
C GLU A 48 -35.06 -19.75 11.57
N GLN A 49 -36.09 -19.01 11.99
CA GLN A 49 -36.92 -18.16 11.12
C GLN A 49 -36.06 -17.19 10.29
N PHE A 50 -35.08 -16.53 10.93
CA PHE A 50 -34.11 -15.70 10.21
C PHE A 50 -33.34 -16.50 9.14
N GLY A 51 -32.88 -17.70 9.50
CA GLY A 51 -32.21 -18.63 8.59
C GLY A 51 -33.07 -19.04 7.39
N VAL A 52 -34.36 -19.31 7.60
CA VAL A 52 -35.33 -19.63 6.54
C VAL A 52 -35.52 -18.45 5.58
N VAL A 53 -35.64 -17.24 6.12
CA VAL A 53 -35.80 -16.02 5.30
C VAL A 53 -34.53 -15.75 4.48
N ILE A 54 -33.35 -15.88 5.09
CA ILE A 54 -32.08 -15.55 4.45
C ILE A 54 -31.62 -16.63 3.44
N SER A 55 -31.93 -17.91 3.69
CA SER A 55 -31.62 -19.03 2.77
C SER A 55 -32.32 -18.88 1.41
N SER A 56 -33.45 -18.17 1.37
CA SER A 56 -34.13 -17.86 0.10
C SER A 56 -33.35 -16.91 -0.82
N VAL A 57 -32.30 -16.24 -0.32
CA VAL A 57 -31.43 -15.35 -1.10
C VAL A 57 -30.40 -16.18 -1.85
N LYS A 58 -30.54 -16.23 -3.18
CA LYS A 58 -29.57 -16.92 -4.05
C LYS A 58 -28.18 -16.28 -3.94
N LYS A 59 -27.15 -17.12 -3.78
CA LYS A 59 -25.74 -16.71 -3.69
C LYS A 59 -25.47 -15.71 -2.56
N LEU A 60 -26.15 -15.87 -1.42
CA LEU A 60 -26.12 -14.94 -0.29
C LEU A 60 -24.71 -14.53 0.13
N LYS A 61 -23.82 -15.50 0.37
CA LYS A 61 -22.43 -15.23 0.81
C LYS A 61 -21.69 -14.35 -0.20
N GLN A 62 -21.79 -14.68 -1.50
CA GLN A 62 -21.16 -13.91 -2.57
C GLN A 62 -21.73 -12.49 -2.67
N ARG A 63 -23.04 -12.33 -2.50
CA ARG A 63 -23.69 -11.01 -2.48
C ARG A 63 -23.21 -10.18 -1.30
N LEU A 64 -23.21 -10.74 -0.09
CA LEU A 64 -22.74 -10.04 1.11
C LEU A 64 -21.26 -9.66 0.99
N SER A 65 -20.41 -10.52 0.45
CA SER A 65 -19.00 -10.18 0.18
C SER A 65 -18.85 -9.05 -0.84
N ALA A 66 -19.67 -9.04 -1.90
CA ALA A 66 -19.65 -7.97 -2.90
C ALA A 66 -20.16 -6.64 -2.33
N ILE A 67 -21.19 -6.68 -1.48
CA ILE A 67 -21.71 -5.50 -0.77
C ILE A 67 -20.64 -4.96 0.20
N LEU A 68 -20.01 -5.84 0.98
CA LEU A 68 -18.94 -5.44 1.89
C LEU A 68 -17.79 -4.77 1.13
N PHE A 69 -17.36 -5.38 0.02
CA PHE A 69 -16.35 -4.81 -0.86
C PHE A 69 -16.77 -3.43 -1.37
N ARG A 70 -18.02 -3.27 -1.82
CA ARG A 70 -18.55 -2.00 -2.30
C ARG A 70 -18.51 -0.91 -1.22
N LEU A 71 -18.91 -1.22 0.01
CA LEU A 71 -18.90 -0.29 1.14
C LEU A 71 -17.48 0.13 1.52
N GLN A 72 -16.52 -0.79 1.47
CA GLN A 72 -15.12 -0.52 1.82
C GLN A 72 -14.31 0.10 0.66
N PHE A 73 -14.81 0.02 -0.57
CA PHE A 73 -14.02 0.33 -1.77
C PHE A 73 -13.48 1.77 -1.77
N GLU A 74 -14.33 2.75 -1.46
CA GLU A 74 -13.93 4.15 -1.47
C GLU A 74 -12.85 4.45 -0.43
N GLU A 75 -12.99 3.92 0.78
CA GLU A 75 -11.98 4.05 1.83
C GLU A 75 -10.64 3.41 1.41
N GLN A 76 -10.68 2.18 0.89
CA GLN A 76 -9.48 1.49 0.43
C GLN A 76 -8.76 2.27 -0.67
N VAL A 77 -9.50 2.83 -1.64
CA VAL A 77 -8.94 3.69 -2.68
C VAL A 77 -8.33 4.95 -2.09
N ASN A 78 -9.04 5.62 -1.17
CA ASN A 78 -8.57 6.85 -0.54
C ASN A 78 -7.33 6.63 0.35
N ASN A 79 -7.15 5.43 0.89
CA ASN A 79 -5.97 5.06 1.65
C ASN A 79 -4.75 4.79 0.75
N ILE A 80 -4.94 4.17 -0.43
CA ILE A 80 -3.83 3.78 -1.33
C ILE A 80 -3.40 4.93 -2.25
N LYS A 81 -4.36 5.72 -2.73
CA LYS A 81 -4.12 6.82 -3.68
C LYS A 81 -3.03 7.82 -3.25
N PRO A 82 -2.98 8.32 -2.00
CA PRO A 82 -1.97 9.30 -1.60
C PRO A 82 -0.54 8.74 -1.71
N ASP A 83 -0.33 7.47 -1.38
CA ASP A 83 1.00 6.84 -1.46
C ASP A 83 1.50 6.77 -2.91
N VAL A 84 0.61 6.37 -3.84
CA VAL A 84 0.94 6.32 -5.28
C VAL A 84 1.25 7.71 -5.82
N VAL A 85 0.46 8.71 -5.44
CA VAL A 85 0.68 10.10 -5.83
C VAL A 85 2.00 10.62 -5.27
N ALA A 86 2.30 10.36 -4.00
CA ALA A 86 3.53 10.79 -3.36
C ALA A 86 4.78 10.19 -4.02
N ILE A 87 4.75 8.89 -4.34
CA ILE A 87 5.86 8.21 -5.03
C ILE A 87 6.04 8.78 -6.44
N THR A 88 4.94 8.98 -7.16
CA THR A 88 4.96 9.51 -8.53
C THR A 88 5.54 10.93 -8.54
N ALA A 89 5.02 11.81 -7.68
CA ALA A 89 5.50 13.18 -7.53
C ALA A 89 6.98 13.22 -7.15
N ALA A 90 7.43 12.40 -6.18
CA ALA A 90 8.84 12.35 -5.78
C ALA A 90 9.76 11.92 -6.93
N CYS A 91 9.35 10.94 -7.74
CA CYS A 91 10.11 10.52 -8.92
C CYS A 91 10.16 11.61 -10.00
N GLU A 92 9.05 12.28 -10.27
CA GLU A 92 8.96 13.38 -11.25
C GLU A 92 9.82 14.57 -10.82
N GLU A 93 9.71 15.00 -9.56
CA GLU A 93 10.50 16.08 -8.99
C GLU A 93 12.01 15.76 -9.06
N LEU A 94 12.40 14.52 -8.75
CA LEU A 94 13.79 14.09 -8.81
C LEU A 94 14.37 14.19 -10.24
N VAL A 95 13.58 13.76 -11.24
CA VAL A 95 14.01 13.78 -12.64
C VAL A 95 14.02 15.20 -13.22
N GLN A 96 13.06 16.04 -12.83
CA GLN A 96 12.94 17.41 -13.35
C GLN A 96 13.86 18.41 -12.65
N SER A 97 14.34 18.10 -11.44
CA SER A 97 15.16 19.00 -10.64
C SER A 97 16.54 19.25 -11.25
N GLN A 98 16.66 20.34 -12.01
CA GLN A 98 17.92 20.82 -12.58
C GLN A 98 18.97 21.12 -11.50
N ASN A 99 18.53 21.58 -10.32
CA ASN A 99 19.42 21.85 -9.20
C ASN A 99 20.01 20.55 -8.64
N PHE A 100 19.21 19.48 -8.57
CA PHE A 100 19.70 18.17 -8.14
C PHE A 100 20.68 17.60 -9.17
N SER A 101 20.39 17.68 -10.47
CA SER A 101 21.32 17.27 -11.53
C SER A 101 22.66 18.00 -11.44
N LYS A 102 22.65 19.33 -11.29
CA LYS A 102 23.88 20.14 -11.10
C LYS A 102 24.65 19.73 -9.86
N LEU A 103 23.96 19.42 -8.76
CA LEU A 103 24.61 18.92 -7.54
C LEU A 103 25.33 17.59 -7.81
N LEU A 104 24.70 16.66 -8.52
CA LEU A 104 25.33 15.38 -8.89
C LEU A 104 26.58 15.59 -9.76
N GLU A 105 26.53 16.52 -10.73
CA GLU A 105 27.69 16.89 -11.55
C GLU A 105 28.86 17.44 -10.71
N ILE A 106 28.57 18.33 -9.77
CA ILE A 106 29.58 18.88 -8.86
C ILE A 106 30.21 17.77 -8.01
N ILE A 107 29.38 16.87 -7.47
CA ILE A 107 29.86 15.75 -6.65
C ILE A 107 30.73 14.80 -7.49
N LEU A 108 30.34 14.52 -8.74
CA LEU A 108 31.13 13.71 -9.66
C LEU A 108 32.48 14.37 -9.98
N LEU A 109 32.47 15.67 -10.28
CA LEU A 109 33.69 16.44 -10.56
C LEU A 109 34.66 16.42 -9.37
N VAL A 110 34.14 16.70 -8.16
CA VAL A 110 34.94 16.66 -6.93
C VAL A 110 35.46 15.26 -6.67
N GLY A 111 34.62 14.23 -6.81
CA GLY A 111 35.02 12.83 -6.65
C GLY A 111 36.15 12.44 -7.60
N ASN A 112 36.02 12.73 -8.89
CA ASN A 112 37.04 12.45 -9.90
C ASN A 112 38.35 13.21 -9.61
N TYR A 113 38.28 14.48 -9.23
CA TYR A 113 39.46 15.27 -8.84
C TYR A 113 40.17 14.68 -7.61
N MET A 114 39.41 14.26 -6.59
CA MET A 114 39.96 13.70 -5.36
C MET A 114 40.53 12.29 -5.53
N ASN A 115 40.04 11.53 -6.51
CA ASN A 115 40.53 10.20 -6.86
C ASN A 115 41.57 10.20 -7.97
N ALA A 116 42.07 11.36 -8.39
CA ALA A 116 43.11 11.46 -9.41
C ALA A 116 44.29 10.53 -9.09
N GLY A 117 44.59 9.59 -10.00
CA GLY A 117 45.64 8.57 -9.83
C GLY A 117 45.19 7.24 -9.22
N SER A 118 43.91 7.09 -8.85
CA SER A 118 43.33 5.79 -8.47
C SER A 118 42.55 5.16 -9.63
N ARG A 119 42.12 3.89 -9.47
CA ARG A 119 41.26 3.20 -10.44
C ARG A 119 39.97 3.96 -10.76
N ASN A 120 39.52 4.84 -9.86
CA ASN A 120 38.25 5.56 -9.92
C ASN A 120 38.43 7.05 -10.33
N ALA A 121 39.57 7.42 -10.93
CA ALA A 121 39.91 8.80 -11.30
C ALA A 121 39.09 9.38 -12.48
N LYS A 122 38.31 8.54 -13.19
CA LYS A 122 37.58 8.91 -14.42
C LYS A 122 36.19 8.26 -14.46
N ALA A 123 35.44 8.35 -13.37
CA ALA A 123 34.10 7.81 -13.34
C ALA A 123 33.12 8.66 -14.16
N PHE A 124 32.19 8.00 -14.82
CA PHE A 124 31.10 8.62 -15.58
C PHE A 124 29.85 8.86 -14.71
N GLY A 125 29.77 8.23 -13.54
CA GLY A 125 28.67 8.37 -12.60
C GLY A 125 28.96 7.67 -11.28
N PHE A 126 28.00 7.74 -10.37
CA PHE A 126 28.06 7.04 -9.08
C PHE A 126 26.65 6.63 -8.65
N SER A 127 26.55 5.60 -7.80
CA SER A 127 25.26 5.18 -7.24
C SER A 127 24.69 6.25 -6.32
N ILE A 128 23.40 6.59 -6.42
CA ILE A 128 22.76 7.63 -5.60
C ILE A 128 22.88 7.37 -4.08
N SER A 129 22.98 6.10 -3.67
CA SER A 129 23.24 5.69 -2.28
C SER A 129 24.58 6.22 -1.74
N TYR A 130 25.48 6.66 -2.62
CA TYR A 130 26.73 7.33 -2.26
C TYR A 130 26.50 8.67 -1.57
N LEU A 131 25.43 9.42 -1.90
CA LEU A 131 25.12 10.71 -1.29
C LEU A 131 24.97 10.61 0.24
N CYS A 132 24.38 9.51 0.73
CA CYS A 132 24.26 9.23 2.15
C CYS A 132 25.63 9.05 2.85
N LYS A 133 26.65 8.60 2.12
CA LYS A 133 28.02 8.39 2.63
C LYS A 133 28.87 9.66 2.58
N VAL A 134 28.54 10.59 1.69
CA VAL A 134 29.25 11.87 1.52
C VAL A 134 28.78 12.93 2.52
N SER A 135 27.52 12.87 2.96
CA SER A 135 26.91 13.85 3.88
C SER A 135 27.73 14.11 5.16
N PRO A 136 28.28 13.11 5.87
CA PRO A 136 29.14 13.33 7.04
C PRO A 136 30.47 14.02 6.72
N CYS A 137 30.94 13.95 5.48
CA CYS A 137 32.23 14.53 5.08
C CYS A 137 32.12 16.02 4.70
N LEU A 138 30.92 16.48 4.34
CA LEU A 138 30.64 17.88 4.02
C LEU A 138 30.41 18.74 5.29
N ALA A 139 30.04 18.12 6.42
CA ALA A 139 29.61 18.79 7.65
C ALA A 139 30.73 19.23 8.62
N HIS A 140 32.02 18.91 8.39
CA HIS A 140 33.10 19.28 9.32
C HIS A 140 34.19 20.12 8.66
N THR A 141 34.60 21.22 9.30
CA THR A 141 35.49 22.27 8.79
C THR A 141 36.98 22.02 9.10
N GLU A 142 37.60 20.92 8.65
CA GLU A 142 39.07 20.75 8.76
C GLU A 142 39.70 20.14 7.49
N THR A 143 40.59 20.89 6.85
CA THR A 143 40.95 20.76 5.41
C THR A 143 41.96 19.67 5.06
N LYS A 144 42.78 19.14 5.99
CA LYS A 144 43.79 18.10 5.69
C LYS A 144 43.30 16.67 5.92
N GLN A 145 42.43 16.43 6.91
CA GLN A 145 41.84 15.11 7.20
C GLN A 145 40.78 14.72 6.15
N LYS A 146 40.13 15.72 5.53
CA LYS A 146 39.13 15.57 4.45
C LYS A 146 39.64 14.77 3.27
N ARG A 147 40.83 15.09 2.75
CA ARG A 147 41.36 14.43 1.53
C ARG A 147 41.48 12.92 1.74
N LYS A 148 42.03 12.48 2.87
CA LYS A 148 42.18 11.05 3.19
C LYS A 148 40.84 10.35 3.47
N ARG A 149 39.91 10.97 4.19
CA ARG A 149 38.57 10.39 4.48
C ARG A 149 37.68 10.32 3.25
N PHE A 150 37.67 11.38 2.44
CA PHE A 150 36.87 11.44 1.21
C PHE A 150 37.43 10.50 0.14
N THR A 151 38.75 10.45 -0.08
CA THR A 151 39.36 9.46 -1.00
C THR A 151 39.09 8.03 -0.53
N LYS A 152 39.08 7.74 0.78
CA LYS A 152 38.69 6.42 1.30
C LYS A 152 37.20 6.11 1.11
N CYS A 153 36.32 7.10 1.19
CA CYS A 153 34.88 6.96 0.95
C CYS A 153 34.55 6.83 -0.55
N CYS A 154 35.25 7.58 -1.40
CA CYS A 154 35.17 7.53 -2.85
C CYS A 154 35.69 6.21 -3.43
N ASN A 155 36.82 5.70 -2.94
CA ASN A 155 37.43 4.47 -3.48
C ASN A 155 36.54 3.21 -3.29
N THR A 156 35.53 3.25 -2.41
CA THR A 156 34.59 2.15 -2.20
C THR A 156 33.27 2.28 -2.96
N CYS A 157 33.01 3.41 -3.64
CA CYS A 157 31.65 3.71 -4.13
C CYS A 157 31.56 4.38 -5.51
N VAL A 158 32.69 4.76 -6.10
CA VAL A 158 32.77 5.38 -7.43
C VAL A 158 33.27 4.30 -8.41
N TYR A 159 32.49 3.97 -9.44
CA TYR A 159 32.80 2.96 -10.46
C TYR A 159 33.00 3.61 -11.83
#